data_AF-A0A6G8AI75-F1
#
_entry.id   AF-A0A6G8AI75-F1
#
_cell.length_a   1.000
_cell.length_b   1.000
_cell.length_c   1.000
_cell.angle_alpha   90.00
_cell.angle_beta   90.00
_cell.angle_gamma   90.00
#
_symmetry.space_group_name_H-M   'P 1'
#
loop_
_entity.id
_entity.type
_entity.pdbx_description
1 polymer ?
#
loop_
_entity_poly.entity_id
_entity_poly.type
_entity_poly.pdbx_seq_one_letter_code
_entity_poly.pdbx_strand_id
1 'polypeptide(L)'
;MNDATVEHSAHVAAHLRWQHRTRLTELRDDFVQIASNGRFVSAAAKEWRELHSTWRMVLLMVAGVGVDTDDLGTLATRSWQELPEPEQQAVRWAVRDAKKNVAALAALAARV
;
A
#
# COMPACT_ATOMS: atom_id res chain seq x y z
N MET A 1 36.72 5.66 -27.06
CA MET A 1 35.62 6.60 -26.74
C MET A 1 34.73 5.86 -25.75
N ASN A 2 34.77 6.28 -24.49
CA ASN A 2 34.90 5.39 -23.33
C ASN A 2 33.57 4.87 -22.78
N ASP A 3 33.48 3.56 -22.56
CA ASP A 3 32.36 2.82 -21.95
C ASP A 3 31.86 3.47 -20.62
N ALA A 4 32.80 3.98 -19.82
CA ALA A 4 32.51 4.67 -18.56
C ALA A 4 31.70 5.98 -18.72
N THR A 5 31.78 6.69 -19.85
CA THR A 5 30.98 7.91 -20.06
C THR A 5 29.54 7.59 -20.45
N VAL A 6 29.32 6.44 -21.10
CA VAL A 6 27.99 5.95 -21.46
C VAL A 6 27.25 5.48 -20.21
N GLU A 7 27.92 4.72 -19.34
CA GLU A 7 27.36 4.24 -18.07
C GLU A 7 27.03 5.40 -17.11
N HIS A 8 27.92 6.39 -16.99
CA HIS A 8 27.67 7.58 -16.19
C HIS A 8 26.47 8.39 -16.71
N SER A 9 26.37 8.58 -18.03
CA SER A 9 25.25 9.30 -18.65
C SER A 9 23.91 8.55 -18.48
N ALA A 10 23.92 7.22 -18.54
CA ALA A 10 22.75 6.39 -18.31
C ALA A 10 22.26 6.46 -16.85
N HIS A 11 23.18 6.47 -15.89
CA HIS A 11 22.86 6.60 -14.47
C HIS A 11 22.25 7.98 -14.15
N VAL A 12 22.82 9.05 -14.72
CA VAL A 12 22.27 10.42 -14.59
C VAL A 12 20.87 10.50 -15.21
N ALA A 13 20.66 9.93 -16.39
CA ALA A 13 19.33 9.90 -17.02
C ALA A 13 18.31 9.06 -16.22
N ALA A 14 18.72 7.97 -15.57
CA ALA A 14 17.86 7.20 -14.68
C ALA A 14 17.49 7.98 -13.43
N HIS A 15 18.46 8.68 -12.82
CA HIS A 15 18.23 9.51 -11.64
C HIS A 15 17.28 10.68 -11.93
N LEU A 16 17.48 11.39 -13.04
CA LEU A 16 16.59 12.47 -13.47
C LEU A 16 15.17 11.94 -13.76
N ARG A 17 15.03 10.79 -14.43
CA ARG A 17 13.72 10.15 -14.64
C ARG A 17 13.03 9.79 -13.33
N TRP A 18 13.78 9.29 -12.35
CA TRP A 18 13.24 9.01 -11.02
C TRP A 18 12.77 10.30 -10.34
N GLN A 19 13.59 11.36 -10.33
CA GLN A 19 13.23 12.65 -9.76
C GLN A 19 11.98 13.26 -10.42
N HIS A 20 11.88 13.23 -11.74
CA HIS A 20 10.71 13.72 -12.46
C HIS A 20 9.44 12.91 -12.14
N ARG A 21 9.54 11.57 -12.04
CA ARG A 21 8.41 10.72 -11.65
C ARG A 21 7.94 10.98 -10.23
N THR A 22 8.88 11.16 -9.30
CA THR A 22 8.57 11.53 -7.91
C THR A 22 7.87 12.88 -7.87
N ARG A 23 8.41 13.87 -8.60
CA ARG A 23 7.82 15.22 -8.66
C ARG A 23 6.42 15.24 -9.25
N LEU A 24 6.17 14.47 -10.32
CA LEU A 24 4.84 14.33 -10.91
C LEU A 24 3.85 13.63 -9.97
N THR A 25 4.34 12.71 -9.15
CA THR A 25 3.54 12.01 -8.15
C THR A 25 3.14 12.94 -7.01
N GLU A 26 4.08 13.72 -6.46
CA GLU A 26 3.82 14.77 -5.47
C GLU A 26 2.79 15.77 -5.99
N LEU A 27 3.01 16.29 -7.21
CA LEU A 27 2.14 17.29 -7.81
C LEU A 27 0.72 16.76 -8.05
N ARG A 28 0.59 15.49 -8.46
CA ARG A 28 -0.70 14.82 -8.56
C ARG A 28 -1.38 14.75 -7.20
N ASP A 29 -0.66 14.39 -6.16
CA ASP A 29 -1.20 14.24 -4.81
C ASP A 29 -1.65 15.61 -4.25
N ASP A 30 -0.89 16.67 -4.51
CA ASP A 30 -1.26 18.06 -4.21
C ASP A 30 -2.53 18.49 -4.96
N PHE A 31 -2.62 18.21 -6.26
CA PHE A 31 -3.83 18.53 -7.05
C PHE A 31 -5.05 17.74 -6.60
N VAL A 32 -4.88 16.47 -6.18
CA VAL A 32 -5.94 15.66 -5.59
C VAL A 32 -6.40 16.27 -4.26
N GLN A 33 -5.47 16.73 -3.42
CA GLN A 33 -5.77 17.40 -2.16
C GLN A 33 -6.54 18.71 -2.37
N ILE A 34 -6.10 19.55 -3.32
CA ILE A 34 -6.73 20.83 -3.66
C ILE A 34 -8.11 20.62 -4.28
N ALA A 35 -8.21 19.74 -5.30
CA ALA A 35 -9.47 19.49 -6.02
C ALA A 35 -10.54 18.85 -5.13
N SER A 36 -10.15 18.18 -4.04
CA SER A 36 -11.10 17.58 -3.11
C SER A 36 -11.38 18.38 -1.86
N ASN A 37 -10.71 19.51 -1.64
CA ASN A 37 -10.89 20.30 -0.42
C ASN A 37 -10.75 19.42 0.85
N GLY A 38 -9.79 18.48 0.84
CA GLY A 38 -9.58 17.48 1.90
C GLY A 38 -10.59 16.32 1.94
N ARG A 39 -11.51 16.20 0.96
CA ARG A 39 -12.54 15.13 0.91
C ARG A 39 -12.14 13.87 0.14
N PHE A 40 -10.99 13.81 -0.52
CA PHE A 40 -10.41 12.50 -0.85
C PHE A 40 -9.82 11.90 0.43
N VAL A 41 -10.73 11.38 1.26
CA VAL A 41 -10.65 10.00 1.73
C VAL A 41 -9.92 9.22 0.63
N SER A 42 -8.64 8.92 0.84
CA SER A 42 -7.81 8.31 -0.20
C SER A 42 -8.55 7.10 -0.78
N ALA A 43 -8.41 6.81 -2.08
CA ALA A 43 -9.03 5.61 -2.67
C ALA A 43 -8.80 4.36 -1.79
N ALA A 44 -7.60 4.27 -1.18
CA ALA A 44 -7.25 3.28 -0.15
C ALA A 44 -8.15 3.32 1.11
N ALA A 45 -8.49 4.48 1.65
CA ALA A 45 -9.42 4.60 2.78
C ALA A 45 -10.86 4.21 2.42
N LYS A 46 -11.28 4.44 1.17
CA LYS A 46 -12.58 3.97 0.67
C LYS A 46 -12.57 2.45 0.50
N GLU A 47 -11.57 1.90 -0.19
CA GLU A 47 -11.39 0.45 -0.40
C GLU A 47 -11.25 -0.31 0.93
N TRP A 48 -10.53 0.26 1.89
CA TRP A 48 -10.42 -0.28 3.25
C TRP A 48 -11.78 -0.35 3.95
N ARG A 49 -12.62 0.67 3.78
CA ARG A 49 -13.98 0.70 4.34
C ARG A 49 -14.96 -0.22 3.62
N GLU A 50 -14.71 -0.55 2.36
CA GLU A 50 -15.56 -1.48 1.58
C GLU A 50 -15.25 -2.95 1.88
N LEU A 51 -14.04 -3.29 2.36
CA LEU A 51 -13.70 -4.63 2.81
C LEU A 51 -14.58 -5.09 3.98
N HIS A 52 -14.97 -6.37 4.02
CA HIS A 52 -15.69 -6.92 5.18
C HIS A 52 -14.82 -6.85 6.45
N SER A 53 -15.44 -6.57 7.60
CA SER A 53 -14.73 -6.39 8.88
C SER A 53 -13.83 -7.58 9.24
N THR A 54 -14.30 -8.80 8.98
CA THR A 54 -13.51 -10.04 9.16
C THR A 54 -12.20 -10.03 8.38
N TRP A 55 -12.22 -9.59 7.12
CA TRP A 55 -11.01 -9.55 6.29
C TRP A 55 -10.03 -8.48 6.76
N ARG A 56 -10.53 -7.34 7.25
CA ARG A 56 -9.67 -6.32 7.85
C ARG A 56 -8.97 -6.84 9.10
N MET A 57 -9.69 -7.55 9.99
CA MET A 57 -9.11 -8.18 11.18
C MET A 57 -8.05 -9.22 10.81
N VAL A 58 -8.33 -10.09 9.83
CA VAL A 58 -7.36 -11.08 9.35
C VAL A 58 -6.10 -10.41 8.79
N LEU A 59 -6.26 -9.34 7.99
CA LEU A 59 -5.13 -8.61 7.43
C LEU A 59 -4.29 -7.92 8.51
N LEU A 60 -4.92 -7.34 9.54
CA LEU A 60 -4.22 -6.74 10.68
C LEU A 60 -3.46 -7.80 11.49
N MET A 61 -4.08 -8.96 11.72
CA MET A 61 -3.47 -10.08 12.41
C MET A 61 -2.24 -10.62 11.66
N VAL A 62 -2.34 -10.81 10.34
CA VAL A 62 -1.23 -11.25 9.49
C VAL A 62 -0.13 -10.18 9.43
N ALA A 63 -0.50 -8.91 9.45
CA ALA A 63 0.45 -7.80 9.49
C ALA A 63 1.14 -7.64 10.85
N GLY A 64 0.73 -8.39 11.87
CA GLY A 64 1.22 -8.21 13.24
C GLY A 64 0.80 -6.86 13.85
N VAL A 65 -0.23 -6.23 13.31
CA VAL A 65 -0.76 -4.95 13.78
C VAL A 65 -1.81 -5.22 14.85
N GLY A 66 -1.60 -4.64 16.03
CA GLY A 66 -2.54 -4.78 17.16
C GLY A 66 -2.40 -6.08 17.96
N VAL A 67 -1.24 -6.75 17.89
CA VAL A 67 -0.92 -7.94 18.71
C VAL A 67 -0.93 -7.62 20.21
N ASP A 68 -0.66 -6.35 20.57
CA ASP A 68 -0.67 -5.86 21.96
C ASP A 68 -1.98 -5.13 22.34
N THR A 69 -3.00 -5.17 21.49
CA THR A 69 -4.30 -4.49 21.76
C THR A 69 -5.40 -5.49 22.04
N ASP A 70 -6.13 -5.27 23.13
CA ASP A 70 -7.24 -6.12 23.58
C ASP A 70 -8.44 -6.17 22.61
N ASP A 71 -8.52 -5.27 21.62
CA ASP A 71 -9.62 -5.23 20.66
C ASP A 71 -9.18 -4.90 19.22
N LEU A 72 -8.79 -5.95 18.50
CA LEU A 72 -8.50 -5.92 17.07
C LEU A 72 -9.73 -5.51 16.23
N GLY A 73 -10.94 -5.76 16.74
CA GLY A 73 -12.19 -5.36 16.10
C GLY A 73 -12.32 -3.84 16.01
N THR A 74 -12.00 -3.15 17.09
CA THR A 74 -11.95 -1.67 17.11
C THR A 74 -10.90 -1.14 16.12
N LEU A 75 -9.71 -1.73 16.06
CA LEU A 75 -8.69 -1.36 15.07
C LEU A 75 -9.16 -1.54 13.62
N ALA A 76 -9.91 -2.61 13.33
CA ALA A 76 -10.46 -2.86 12.00
C ALA A 76 -11.53 -1.84 11.56
N THR A 77 -12.11 -1.07 12.50
CA THR A 77 -13.07 0.00 12.18
C THR A 77 -12.42 1.33 11.82
N ARG A 78 -11.14 1.53 12.18
CA ARG A 78 -10.42 2.78 11.97
C ARG A 78 -10.24 3.11 10.49
N SER A 79 -10.20 4.41 10.20
CA SER A 79 -9.89 4.88 8.85
C SER A 79 -8.46 4.47 8.50
N TRP A 80 -8.21 4.14 7.23
CA TRP A 80 -6.86 3.78 6.76
C TRP A 80 -5.80 4.84 7.09
N GLN A 81 -6.19 6.11 7.11
CA GLN A 81 -5.32 7.26 7.42
C GLN A 81 -4.99 7.39 8.92
N GLU A 82 -5.77 6.75 9.79
CA GLU A 82 -5.53 6.73 11.24
C GLU A 82 -4.50 5.65 11.63
N LEU A 83 -4.18 4.72 10.71
CA LEU A 83 -3.08 3.78 10.89
C LEU A 83 -1.75 4.50 10.65
N PRO A 84 -0.77 4.41 11.57
CA PRO A 84 0.58 4.87 11.33
C PRO A 84 1.18 4.30 10.04
N GLU A 85 2.00 5.08 9.34
CA GLU A 85 2.70 4.64 8.11
C GLU A 85 3.42 3.28 8.22
N PRO A 86 4.11 2.92 9.34
CA PRO A 86 4.68 1.57 9.46
C PRO A 86 3.63 0.46 9.47
N GLU A 87 2.48 0.67 10.11
CA GLU A 87 1.37 -0.29 10.14
C GLU A 87 0.71 -0.41 8.77
N GLN A 88 0.54 0.71 8.06
CA GLN A 88 0.06 0.71 6.67
C GLN A 88 0.98 -0.12 5.76
N GLN A 89 2.31 0.00 5.92
CA GLN A 89 3.27 -0.80 5.16
C GLN A 89 3.19 -2.29 5.51
N ALA A 90 3.05 -2.63 6.79
CA ALA A 90 2.87 -4.01 7.24
C ALA A 90 1.61 -4.64 6.62
N VAL A 91 0.49 -3.92 6.62
CA VAL A 91 -0.75 -4.39 5.98
C VAL A 91 -0.60 -4.52 4.47
N ARG A 92 0.09 -3.59 3.79
CA ARG A 92 0.39 -3.73 2.35
C ARG A 92 1.26 -4.96 2.05
N TRP A 93 2.18 -5.31 2.94
CA TRP A 93 2.96 -6.54 2.82
C TRP A 93 2.08 -7.77 3.03
N ALA A 94 1.24 -7.77 4.07
CA ALA A 94 0.29 -8.85 4.36
C ALA A 94 -0.68 -9.10 3.19
N VAL A 95 -1.17 -8.07 2.51
CA VAL A 95 -2.02 -8.22 1.32
C VAL A 95 -1.27 -8.93 0.18
N ARG A 96 -0.01 -8.58 -0.06
CA ARG A 96 0.79 -9.23 -1.11
C ARG A 96 1.07 -10.69 -0.79
N ASP A 97 1.31 -11.00 0.47
CA ASP A 97 1.53 -12.37 0.93
C ASP A 97 0.23 -13.20 0.86
N ALA A 98 -0.87 -12.65 1.38
CA ALA A 98 -2.19 -13.25 1.32
C ALA A 98 -2.61 -13.56 -0.12
N LYS A 99 -2.33 -12.69 -1.10
CA LYS A 99 -2.64 -12.96 -2.51
C LYS A 99 -2.00 -14.26 -3.01
N LYS A 100 -0.75 -14.53 -2.64
CA LYS A 100 -0.04 -15.76 -3.04
C LYS A 100 -0.68 -16.99 -2.38
N ASN A 101 -0.92 -16.91 -1.08
CA ASN A 101 -1.45 -18.02 -0.30
C ASN A 101 -2.92 -18.33 -0.64
N VAL A 102 -3.77 -17.31 -0.81
CA VAL A 102 -5.18 -17.48 -1.21
C VAL A 102 -5.27 -18.06 -2.62
N ALA A 103 -4.41 -17.68 -3.55
CA ALA A 103 -4.37 -18.29 -4.88
C ALA A 103 -4.02 -19.79 -4.81
N ALA A 104 -3.07 -20.18 -3.96
CA ALA A 104 -2.73 -21.59 -3.72
C ALA A 104 -3.90 -22.35 -3.06
N LEU A 105 -4.56 -21.75 -2.08
CA LEU A 105 -5.74 -22.34 -1.41
C LEU A 105 -6.92 -22.48 -2.37
N ALA A 106 -7.15 -21.51 -3.24
CA ALA A 106 -8.19 -21.59 -4.27
C ALA A 106 -7.90 -22.72 -5.27
N ALA A 107 -6.64 -22.86 -5.70
CA ALA A 107 -6.23 -23.98 -6.56
C ALA A 107 -6.39 -25.34 -5.86
N LEU A 108 -6.13 -25.41 -4.54
CA LEU A 108 -6.37 -26.62 -3.76
C LEU A 108 -7.86 -26.94 -3.67
N ALA A 109 -8.70 -25.96 -3.33
CA ALA A 109 -10.14 -26.12 -3.20
C ALA A 109 -10.82 -26.53 -4.52
N ALA A 110 -10.32 -26.05 -5.67
CA ALA A 110 -10.82 -26.43 -6.99
C ALA A 110 -10.40 -27.85 -7.42
N ARG A 111 -9.48 -28.50 -6.71
CA ARG A 111 -8.98 -29.85 -7.01
C ARG A 111 -9.75 -30.95 -6.28
N VAL A 112 -10.67 -30.58 -5.39
CA VAL A 112 -11.54 -31.48 -4.61
C VAL A 112 -12.87 -31.67 -5.32
#